data_AF-A0A518AX75-F1
#
_entry.id   AF-A0A518AX75-F1
#
_cell.length_a   1.000
_cell.length_b   1.000
_cell.length_c   1.000
_cell.angle_alpha   90.00
_cell.angle_beta   90.00
_cell.angle_gamma   90.00
#
_symmetry.space_group_name_H-M   'P 1'
#
loop_
_entity.id
_entity.type
_entity.pdbx_description
1 polymer ?
#
loop_
_entity_poly.entity_id
_entity_poly.type
_entity_poly.pdbx_seq_one_letter_code
_entity_poly.pdbx_strand_id
1 'polypeptide(L)'
;MLPTDRIGQYRFEHILLSVNQFRKLNAEHRQKRLIILDHASKARSPQCFYKGKVAGECTCEVDLDRIMPGKRGGVYTIDNTVLSCSRHNRERGCKEVVTYWNQ
;
A
#
# COMPACT_ATOMS: atom_id res chain seq x y z
N MET A 1 -25.43 5.64 -12.62
CA MET A 1 -24.63 4.51 -12.08
C MET A 1 -23.23 4.61 -12.64
N LEU A 2 -22.20 4.46 -11.82
CA LEU A 2 -20.81 4.57 -12.28
C LEU A 2 -20.32 3.23 -12.87
N PRO A 3 -19.45 3.23 -13.90
CA PRO A 3 -18.98 2.03 -14.58
C PRO A 3 -18.12 1.15 -13.66
N THR A 4 -18.56 -0.10 -13.45
CA THR A 4 -17.95 -1.11 -12.58
C THR A 4 -16.53 -1.53 -12.98
N ASP A 5 -16.17 -1.30 -14.25
CA ASP A 5 -14.88 -1.60 -14.87
C ASP A 5 -13.73 -0.68 -14.41
N ARG A 6 -14.02 0.41 -13.68
CA ARG A 6 -13.00 1.36 -13.19
C ARG A 6 -12.73 1.33 -11.70
N ILE A 7 -13.26 0.34 -10.98
CA ILE A 7 -13.02 0.17 -9.55
C ILE A 7 -11.78 -0.71 -9.36
N GLY A 8 -10.61 -0.10 -9.19
CA GLY A 8 -9.39 -0.81 -8.77
C GLY A 8 -9.63 -1.59 -7.47
N GLN A 9 -9.81 -2.90 -7.59
CA GLN A 9 -9.85 -3.87 -6.51
C GLN A 9 -8.59 -4.72 -6.65
N TYR A 10 -7.85 -4.91 -5.56
CA TYR A 10 -6.78 -5.90 -5.57
C TYR A 10 -7.40 -7.29 -5.45
N ARG A 11 -7.10 -8.17 -6.39
CA ARG A 11 -7.35 -9.60 -6.18
C ARG A 11 -6.42 -10.09 -5.08
N PHE A 12 -6.87 -11.07 -4.30
CA PHE A 12 -6.05 -11.67 -3.24
C PHE A 12 -4.68 -12.15 -3.77
N GLU A 13 -4.63 -12.62 -5.03
CA GLU A 13 -3.38 -13.03 -5.69
C GLU A 13 -2.37 -11.86 -5.81
N HIS A 14 -2.82 -10.62 -6.03
CA HIS A 14 -1.93 -9.45 -6.10
C HIS A 14 -1.34 -9.10 -4.72
N ILE A 15 -2.12 -9.30 -3.66
CA ILE A 15 -1.63 -9.18 -2.27
C ILE A 15 -0.58 -10.26 -1.99
N LEU A 16 -0.84 -11.51 -2.40
CA LEU A 16 0.13 -12.61 -2.28
C LEU A 16 1.42 -12.34 -3.07
N LEU A 17 1.33 -11.74 -4.26
CA LEU A 17 2.51 -11.33 -5.02
C LEU A 17 3.34 -10.32 -4.23
N SER A 18 2.71 -9.32 -3.59
CA SER A 18 3.39 -8.35 -2.70
C SER A 18 4.11 -9.03 -1.53
N VAL A 19 3.46 -10.00 -0.88
CA VAL A 19 4.08 -10.83 0.17
C VAL A 19 5.29 -11.61 -0.38
N ASN A 20 5.20 -12.11 -1.61
CA ASN A 20 6.23 -12.92 -2.26
C ASN A 20 7.41 -12.11 -2.83
N GLN A 21 7.31 -10.78 -2.96
CA GLN A 21 8.41 -9.92 -3.42
C GLN A 21 9.66 -10.03 -2.53
N PHE A 22 9.48 -10.39 -1.26
CA PHE A 22 10.58 -10.57 -0.32
C PHE A 22 11.22 -11.96 -0.45
N ARG A 23 11.99 -12.21 -1.52
CA ARG A 23 12.65 -13.51 -1.77
C ARG A 23 13.65 -13.94 -0.69
N LYS A 24 14.13 -13.01 0.15
CA LYS A 24 15.06 -13.29 1.27
C LYS A 24 14.30 -13.39 2.59
N LEU A 25 14.50 -14.46 3.35
CA LEU A 25 13.88 -14.68 4.66
C LEU A 25 14.77 -14.16 5.80
N ASN A 26 14.99 -12.85 5.88
CA ASN A 26 15.54 -12.25 7.10
C ASN A 26 14.39 -11.74 8.00
N ALA A 27 14.71 -11.40 9.25
CA ALA A 27 13.71 -10.96 10.22
C ALA A 27 12.88 -9.74 9.74
N GLU A 28 13.53 -8.79 9.07
CA GLU A 28 12.88 -7.59 8.54
C GLU A 28 11.87 -7.92 7.44
N HIS A 29 12.23 -8.79 6.50
CA HIS A 29 11.32 -9.24 5.44
C HIS A 29 10.13 -10.03 6.00
N ARG A 30 10.37 -10.88 7.02
CA ARG A 30 9.30 -11.60 7.71
C ARG A 30 8.32 -10.61 8.38
N GLN A 31 8.83 -9.58 9.04
CA GLN A 31 8.00 -8.54 9.66
C GLN A 31 7.12 -7.82 8.62
N LYS A 32 7.69 -7.39 7.49
CA LYS A 32 6.94 -6.74 6.41
C LYS A 32 5.82 -7.63 5.86
N ARG A 33 6.09 -8.92 5.67
CA ARG A 33 5.07 -9.89 5.23
C ARG A 33 3.91 -10.00 6.21
N LEU A 34 4.20 -10.09 7.50
CA LEU A 34 3.16 -10.15 8.54
C LEU A 34 2.31 -8.89 8.57
N ILE A 35 2.92 -7.71 8.39
CA ILE A 35 2.19 -6.44 8.30
C ILE A 35 1.25 -6.42 7.09
N ILE A 36 1.70 -6.90 5.91
CA ILE A 36 0.84 -6.97 4.72
C ILE A 36 -0.36 -7.89 4.96
N LEU A 37 -0.13 -9.06 5.55
CA LEU A 37 -1.20 -10.02 5.86
C LEU A 37 -2.19 -9.45 6.89
N ASP A 38 -1.71 -8.74 7.90
CA ASP A 38 -2.55 -8.06 8.89
C ASP A 38 -3.47 -7.02 8.23
N HIS A 39 -2.90 -6.13 7.39
CA HIS A 39 -3.67 -5.15 6.63
C HIS A 39 -4.70 -5.81 5.70
N ALA A 40 -4.29 -6.85 4.97
CA ALA A 40 -5.17 -7.57 4.07
C ALA A 40 -6.33 -8.25 4.82
N SER A 41 -6.08 -8.81 6.01
CA SER A 41 -7.10 -9.48 6.83
C SER A 41 -8.14 -8.51 7.41
N LYS A 42 -7.73 -7.26 7.69
CA LYS A 42 -8.58 -6.22 8.27
C LYS A 42 -9.29 -5.37 7.21
N ALA A 43 -8.84 -5.43 5.97
CA ALA A 43 -9.43 -4.66 4.88
C ALA A 43 -10.85 -5.16 4.56
N ARG A 44 -11.86 -4.30 4.73
CA ARG A 44 -13.24 -4.57 4.31
C ARG A 44 -13.38 -4.77 2.80
N SER A 45 -12.47 -4.18 2.04
CA SER A 45 -12.33 -4.41 0.61
C SER A 45 -10.87 -4.20 0.21
N PRO A 46 -10.30 -5.03 -0.67
CA PRO A 46 -8.91 -4.91 -1.07
C PRO A 46 -8.76 -3.74 -2.06
N GLN A 47 -8.43 -2.54 -1.56
CA GLN A 47 -8.32 -1.33 -2.36
C GLN A 47 -7.06 -0.55 -2.02
N CYS A 48 -6.55 0.22 -3.00
CA CYS A 48 -5.43 1.14 -2.79
C CYS A 48 -5.83 2.22 -1.79
N PHE A 49 -5.03 2.42 -0.74
CA PHE A 49 -5.28 3.46 0.27
C PHE A 49 -5.45 4.87 -0.35
N TYR A 50 -4.69 5.18 -1.41
CA TYR A 50 -4.75 6.47 -2.11
C TYR A 50 -5.79 6.56 -3.25
N LYS A 51 -6.63 5.54 -3.45
CA LYS A 51 -7.60 5.53 -4.55
C LYS A 51 -8.60 6.69 -4.43
N GLY A 52 -8.76 7.44 -5.51
CA GLY A 52 -9.68 8.60 -5.55
C GLY A 52 -9.22 9.79 -4.71
N LYS A 53 -7.99 9.76 -4.20
CA LYS A 53 -7.37 10.87 -3.46
C LYS A 53 -6.46 11.71 -4.33
N VAL A 54 -5.98 11.17 -5.45
CA VAL A 54 -5.15 11.88 -6.42
C VAL A 54 -5.57 11.56 -7.85
N ALA A 55 -5.16 12.42 -8.78
CA ALA A 55 -5.40 12.24 -10.20
C ALA A 55 -4.57 11.07 -10.75
N GLY A 56 -5.22 9.99 -11.12
CA GLY A 56 -4.55 8.83 -11.73
C GLY A 56 -5.31 7.54 -11.53
N GLU A 57 -5.24 6.66 -12.54
CA GLU A 57 -5.76 5.30 -12.40
C GLU A 57 -4.76 4.43 -11.63
N CYS A 58 -5.28 3.57 -10.75
CA CYS A 58 -4.46 2.65 -9.95
C CYS A 58 -3.76 1.62 -10.84
N THR A 59 -2.56 1.21 -10.43
CA THR A 59 -1.92 -0.01 -10.96
C THR A 59 -2.36 -1.24 -10.17
N CYS A 60 -2.17 -2.42 -10.75
CA CYS A 60 -2.48 -3.71 -10.13
C CYS A 60 -1.44 -4.14 -9.08
N GLU A 61 -0.24 -3.57 -9.10
CA GLU A 61 0.84 -3.84 -8.16
C GLU A 61 0.51 -3.27 -6.77
N VAL A 62 0.74 -4.06 -5.72
CA VAL A 62 0.51 -3.68 -4.31
C VAL A 62 1.85 -3.49 -3.60
N ASP A 63 2.01 -2.35 -2.96
CA ASP A 63 3.15 -2.00 -2.12
C ASP A 63 2.72 -1.79 -0.67
N LEU A 64 3.66 -2.06 0.24
CA LEU A 64 3.57 -1.64 1.64
C LEU A 64 4.23 -0.25 1.77
N ASP A 65 3.40 0.78 1.89
CA ASP A 65 3.87 2.16 2.03
C ASP A 65 3.86 2.59 3.50
N ARG A 66 4.79 3.47 3.87
CA ARG A 66 4.88 4.02 5.23
C ARG A 66 4.19 5.37 5.32
N ILE A 67 3.34 5.56 6.33
CA ILE A 67 2.65 6.83 6.58
C ILE A 67 3.67 7.94 6.83
N MET A 68 4.51 7.76 7.83
CA MET A 68 5.73 8.54 8.06
C MET A 68 6.89 7.94 7.24
N PRO A 69 7.52 8.69 6.34
CA PRO A 69 8.64 8.18 5.55
C PRO A 69 9.86 7.80 6.40
N GLY A 70 10.65 6.84 5.93
CA GLY A 70 11.88 6.41 6.62
C GLY A 70 12.90 7.53 6.81
N LYS A 71 12.99 8.49 5.87
CA LYS A 71 13.85 9.69 6.01
C LYS A 71 13.47 10.58 7.19
N ARG A 72 12.28 10.41 7.76
CA ARG A 72 11.77 11.12 8.94
C ARG A 72 11.68 10.22 10.18
N GLY A 73 12.36 9.07 10.18
CA GLY A 73 12.33 8.12 11.29
C GLY A 73 11.20 7.09 11.23
N GLY A 74 10.39 7.09 10.16
CA GLY A 74 9.28 6.16 10.02
C GLY A 74 9.72 4.71 9.79
N VAL A 75 9.23 3.82 10.65
CA VAL A 75 9.51 2.38 10.62
C VAL A 75 8.33 1.58 10.05
N TYR A 76 8.59 0.33 9.66
CA TYR A 76 7.53 -0.58 9.22
C TYR A 76 6.83 -1.20 10.44
N THR A 77 5.68 -0.65 10.79
CA THR A 77 4.76 -1.17 11.81
C THR A 77 3.35 -1.20 11.25
N ILE A 78 2.45 -1.94 11.90
CA ILE A 78 1.02 -1.95 11.52
C ILE A 78 0.47 -0.52 11.49
N ASP A 79 0.78 0.28 12.52
CA ASP A 79 0.24 1.63 12.69
C ASP A 79 0.85 2.69 11.75
N ASN A 80 2.06 2.44 11.24
CA ASN A 80 2.76 3.38 10.35
C ASN A 80 2.77 2.89 8.90
N THR A 81 1.88 1.98 8.50
CA THR A 81 1.86 1.47 7.13
C THR A 81 0.46 1.33 6.56
N VAL A 82 0.39 1.35 5.23
CA VAL A 82 -0.83 1.14 4.44
C VAL A 82 -0.52 0.33 3.19
N LEU A 83 -1.53 -0.34 2.63
CA LEU A 83 -1.43 -0.96 1.31
C LEU A 83 -1.82 0.05 0.23
N SER A 84 -0.92 0.28 -0.72
CA SER A 84 -1.14 1.20 -1.83
C SER A 84 -0.67 0.61 -3.15
N CYS A 85 -1.07 1.22 -4.28
CA CYS A 85 -0.58 0.76 -5.57
C CYS A 85 0.79 1.35 -5.83
N SER A 86 1.64 0.63 -6.54
CA SER A 86 3.02 1.09 -6.76
C SER A 86 3.10 2.43 -7.48
N ARG A 87 2.10 2.78 -8.31
CA ARG A 87 1.98 4.11 -8.91
C ARG A 87 1.78 5.20 -7.86
N HIS A 88 0.71 5.14 -7.07
CA HIS A 88 0.41 6.18 -6.06
C HIS A 88 1.50 6.26 -4.98
N ASN A 89 2.11 5.11 -4.62
CA ASN A 89 3.25 5.08 -3.72
C ASN A 89 4.43 5.91 -4.27
N ARG A 90 4.77 5.72 -5.55
CA ARG A 90 5.84 6.50 -6.22
C ARG A 90 5.48 7.98 -6.35
N GLU A 91 4.23 8.30 -6.69
CA GLU A 91 3.75 9.68 -6.81
C GLU A 91 3.78 10.43 -5.47
N ARG A 92 3.49 9.76 -4.35
CA ARG A 92 3.65 10.32 -3.01
C ARG A 92 5.11 10.65 -2.68
N GLY A 93 6.02 9.76 -3.06
CA GLY A 93 7.45 9.89 -2.80
C GLY A 93 7.76 9.96 -1.30
N CYS A 94 8.43 11.04 -0.87
CA CYS A 94 8.83 11.25 0.54
C CYS A 94 7.93 12.24 1.30
N LYS A 95 6.74 12.58 0.78
CA LYS A 95 5.78 13.44 1.48
C LYS A 95 5.10 12.63 2.59
N GLU A 96 4.89 13.22 3.76
CA GLU A 96 4.01 12.61 4.76
C GLU A 96 2.60 12.46 4.19
N VAL A 97 1.89 11.40 4.60
CA VAL A 97 0.54 11.13 4.09
C VAL A 97 -0.38 12.34 4.31
N VAL A 98 -0.32 12.99 5.47
CA VAL A 98 -1.14 14.18 5.75
C VAL A 98 -0.82 15.33 4.79
N THR A 99 0.46 15.56 4.51
CA THR A 99 0.90 16.57 3.53
C THR A 99 0.44 16.23 2.12
N TYR A 100 0.46 14.96 1.75
CA TYR A 100 0.01 14.47 0.45
C TYR A 100 -1.52 14.55 0.29
N TRP A 101 -2.27 14.34 1.39
CA TRP A 101 -3.72 14.30 1.39
C TRP A 101 -4.40 15.67 1.28
N ASN A 102 -3.68 16.74 1.64
CA ASN A 102 -4.18 18.12 1.61
C ASN A 102 -3.83 18.88 0.32
N GLN A 103 -3.28 18.19 -0.70
CA GLN A 103 -2.91 18.75 -2.00
C GLN A 103 -3.96 18.41 -3.06
#